data_AF-V4ML37-F1
#
_entry.id   AF-V4ML37-F1
#
_cell.length_a   1.000
_cell.length_b   1.000
_cell.length_c   1.000
_cell.angle_alpha   90.00
_cell.angle_beta   90.00
_cell.angle_gamma   90.00
#
_symmetry.space_group_name_H-M   'P 1'
#
loop_
_entity.id
_entity.type
_entity.pdbx_description
1 polymer ?
#
loop_
_entity_poly.entity_id
_entity_poly.type
_entity_poly.pdbx_seq_one_letter_code
_entity_poly.pdbx_strand_id
1 'polypeptide(L)'
;MKTCCRDSISNLPDEVLGQILSLLPTKLAASTSVLSKRWRNLLPLMHNLDFDESMVLYPTTKSATRFHGHQGFVDFVEKTFVLLQDSPIKKFSLKWESEIDQPRVNGLIHNALQRGILELHLTSSISQWCIETKLFSSKTLVKLTLSLECYFKERIQHPTDVYFPALKTLSLISARFGDDGMYKWLLLSSPVLEEYNVCDEDPFKSSWKGWVCSSSIKRITILHRSLIRDEHSMVAIRTPTLLYLDYSGYVIENYHVILDSLLEARLDLRLWKYHTVLHAICDHIEKDWGDASQLMAGIRNVVTLHLSADCLEVLYFCCRSLPDFNNLLTLSFESHSERSWQIVPYLLKNSPKLETLIIKGLVHKITKGCGDVCVCERETKKKKKGCCLPWCPVKVLKVYGYGGSCGELKQMKHFLINLRRLEVVEIGFQVLDQQEKYLPLINDLMNLIPIASSKCKIKFMI
;
A
#
# COMPACT_ATOMS: atom_id res chain seq x y z
N MET A 1 -16.34 23.82 52.31
CA MET A 1 -15.09 23.71 51.52
C MET A 1 -15.32 22.70 50.40
N LYS A 2 -15.43 23.15 49.14
CA LYS A 2 -15.54 22.24 47.99
C LYS A 2 -14.12 21.86 47.53
N THR A 3 -13.73 20.62 47.77
CA THR A 3 -12.55 20.01 47.16
C THR A 3 -12.83 19.81 45.67
N CYS A 4 -12.37 20.75 44.85
CA CYS A 4 -12.34 20.56 43.40
C CYS A 4 -11.30 19.47 43.11
N CYS A 5 -11.71 18.35 42.50
CA CYS A 5 -10.80 17.35 41.99
C CYS A 5 -9.78 18.05 41.09
N ARG A 6 -8.51 18.13 41.53
CA ARG A 6 -7.43 18.65 40.70
C ARG A 6 -7.38 17.81 39.43
N ASP A 7 -7.49 18.48 38.29
CA ASP A 7 -7.32 17.88 36.99
C ASP A 7 -5.96 17.15 36.93
N SER A 8 -6.00 15.83 36.75
CA SER A 8 -4.83 14.98 36.69
C SER A 8 -3.89 15.35 35.54
N ILE A 9 -4.44 15.87 34.43
CA ILE A 9 -3.66 16.29 33.26
C ILE A 9 -2.83 17.53 33.61
N SER A 10 -3.44 18.49 34.31
CA SER A 10 -2.76 19.69 34.80
C SER A 10 -1.63 19.41 35.81
N ASN A 11 -1.45 18.19 36.33
CA ASN A 11 -0.32 17.83 37.20
C ASN A 11 0.89 17.26 36.45
N LEU A 12 0.77 16.98 35.14
CA LEU A 12 1.87 16.44 34.34
C LEU A 12 2.97 17.49 34.13
N PRO A 13 4.26 17.10 33.94
CA PRO A 13 5.32 18.02 33.54
C PRO A 13 5.06 18.67 32.18
N ASP A 14 5.59 19.86 31.96
CA ASP A 14 5.36 20.65 30.74
C ASP A 14 5.87 19.91 29.49
N GLU A 15 6.97 19.17 29.60
CA GLU A 15 7.54 18.37 28.52
C GLU A 15 6.58 17.23 28.09
N VAL A 16 5.91 16.61 29.06
CA VAL A 16 4.91 15.56 28.80
C VAL A 16 3.67 16.17 28.15
N LEU A 17 3.23 17.33 28.63
CA LEU A 17 2.12 18.04 28.02
C LEU A 17 2.44 18.48 26.58
N GLY A 18 3.66 18.97 26.32
CA GLY A 18 4.13 19.29 24.97
C GLY A 18 4.15 18.09 24.03
N GLN A 19 4.53 16.91 24.54
CA GLN A 19 4.42 15.65 23.78
C GLN A 19 2.97 15.28 23.48
N ILE A 20 2.07 15.38 24.48
CA ILE A 20 0.64 15.14 24.28
C ILE A 20 0.06 16.10 23.22
N LEU A 21 0.39 17.39 23.31
CA LEU A 21 -0.04 18.38 22.32
C LEU A 21 0.50 18.09 20.91
N SER A 22 1.70 17.51 20.79
CA SER A 22 2.30 17.08 19.51
C SER A 22 1.62 15.86 18.87
N LEU A 23 0.68 15.21 19.58
CA LEU A 23 -0.16 14.14 19.04
C LEU A 23 -1.50 14.66 18.52
N LEU A 24 -1.82 15.93 18.76
CA LEU A 24 -3.05 16.58 18.32
C LEU A 24 -2.79 17.38 17.04
N PRO A 25 -3.81 17.55 16.19
CA PRO A 25 -3.80 18.59 15.16
C PRO A 25 -3.43 19.94 15.79
N THR A 26 -2.52 20.70 15.16
CA THR A 26 -1.95 21.93 15.75
C THR A 26 -3.04 22.92 16.15
N LYS A 27 -4.15 22.94 15.43
CA LYS A 27 -5.29 23.79 15.75
C LYS A 27 -5.94 23.44 17.10
N LEU A 28 -6.10 22.15 17.40
CA LEU A 28 -6.63 21.69 18.69
C LEU A 28 -5.60 21.92 19.79
N ALA A 29 -4.31 21.72 19.51
CA ALA A 29 -3.27 22.05 20.47
C ALA A 29 -3.26 23.56 20.80
N ALA A 30 -3.36 24.42 19.79
CA ALA A 30 -3.41 25.88 19.96
C ALA A 30 -4.66 26.35 20.72
N SER A 31 -5.81 25.69 20.58
CA SER A 31 -7.02 26.07 21.32
C SER A 31 -6.91 25.83 22.83
N THR A 32 -6.04 24.91 23.26
CA THR A 32 -5.76 24.69 24.70
C THR A 32 -5.12 25.90 25.37
N SER A 33 -4.52 26.83 24.60
CA SER A 33 -3.92 28.07 25.13
C SER A 33 -4.92 29.02 25.82
N VAL A 34 -6.22 28.79 25.63
CA VAL A 34 -7.31 29.52 26.32
C VAL A 34 -7.55 28.99 27.74
N LEU A 35 -7.16 27.73 28.03
CA LEU A 35 -7.41 27.08 29.32
C LEU A 35 -6.62 27.73 30.46
N SER A 36 -5.36 28.10 30.22
CA SER A 36 -4.55 28.86 31.17
C SER A 36 -3.30 29.47 30.54
N LYS A 37 -2.63 30.38 31.27
CA LYS A 37 -1.32 30.92 30.89
C LYS A 37 -0.26 29.82 30.71
N ARG A 38 -0.34 28.74 31.50
CA ARG A 38 0.56 27.60 31.39
C ARG A 38 0.41 26.91 30.05
N TRP A 39 -0.82 26.57 29.66
CA TRP A 39 -1.11 25.91 28.38
C TRP A 39 -0.67 26.73 27.17
N ARG A 40 -0.75 28.07 27.26
CA ARG A 40 -0.21 28.96 26.21
C ARG A 40 1.30 28.83 26.02
N ASN A 41 2.05 28.59 27.10
CA ASN A 41 3.50 28.46 27.08
C ASN A 41 3.98 27.04 26.71
N LEU A 42 3.07 26.09 26.50
CA LEU A 42 3.41 24.72 26.08
C LEU A 42 3.60 24.59 24.56
N LEU A 43 3.06 25.52 23.77
CA LEU A 43 3.15 25.45 22.30
C LEU A 43 4.60 25.31 21.79
N PRO A 44 5.60 26.07 22.32
CA PRO A 44 7.01 25.89 21.93
C PRO A 44 7.58 24.49 22.18
N LEU A 45 6.98 23.69 23.08
CA LEU A 45 7.41 22.31 23.36
C LEU A 45 6.86 21.31 22.33
N MET A 46 6.02 21.76 21.40
CA MET A 46 5.51 20.92 20.33
C MET A 46 6.59 20.65 19.29
N HIS A 47 6.72 19.37 18.91
CA HIS A 47 7.69 18.94 17.91
C HIS A 47 7.04 18.46 16.60
N ASN A 48 5.72 18.31 16.58
CA ASN A 48 4.96 17.98 15.37
C ASN A 48 3.94 19.07 15.12
N LEU A 49 3.93 19.60 13.90
CA LEU A 49 2.92 20.53 13.45
C LEU A 49 2.10 19.88 12.35
N ASP A 50 0.79 19.81 12.59
CA ASP A 50 -0.20 19.33 11.64
C ASP A 50 -1.29 20.37 11.40
N PHE A 51 -1.27 20.95 10.21
CA PHE A 51 -2.18 22.00 9.77
C PHE A 51 -3.09 21.46 8.67
N ASP A 52 -4.37 21.29 9.00
CA ASP A 52 -5.41 20.87 8.04
C ASP A 52 -6.47 21.97 7.90
N GLU A 53 -6.55 22.56 6.71
CA GLU A 53 -7.53 23.60 6.38
C GLU A 53 -8.98 23.11 6.51
N SER A 54 -9.25 21.82 6.26
CA SER A 54 -10.61 21.26 6.37
C SER A 54 -11.16 21.28 7.79
N MET A 55 -10.29 21.41 8.80
CA MET A 55 -10.71 21.61 10.20
C MET A 55 -11.15 23.06 10.48
N VAL A 56 -11.11 23.96 9.48
CA VAL A 56 -11.57 25.34 9.60
C VAL A 56 -13.05 25.45 9.27
N LEU A 57 -13.88 25.60 10.31
CA LEU A 57 -15.28 25.97 10.17
C LEU A 57 -15.37 27.43 9.70
N TYR A 58 -15.64 27.63 8.42
CA TYR A 58 -16.00 28.93 7.89
C TYR A 58 -17.48 29.20 8.15
N PRO A 59 -17.87 30.36 8.73
CA PRO A 59 -19.27 30.74 8.83
C PRO A 59 -19.90 30.73 7.44
N THR A 60 -20.95 29.92 7.25
CA THR A 60 -21.68 29.80 5.99
C THR A 60 -22.49 31.06 5.71
N THR A 61 -21.85 32.15 5.28
CA THR A 61 -22.57 33.34 4.82
C THR A 61 -22.01 33.80 3.48
N LYS A 62 -22.80 33.60 2.41
CA LYS A 62 -22.73 34.20 1.06
C LYS A 62 -21.32 34.46 0.49
N SER A 63 -21.01 33.75 -0.61
CA SER A 63 -19.84 33.75 -1.53
C SER A 63 -18.61 34.68 -1.33
N ALA A 64 -18.71 35.87 -0.75
CA ALA A 64 -17.59 36.78 -0.46
C ALA A 64 -16.75 36.39 0.77
N THR A 65 -17.28 35.62 1.72
CA THR A 65 -16.54 35.25 2.96
C THR A 65 -15.62 34.05 2.83
N ARG A 66 -15.75 33.24 1.77
CA ARG A 66 -14.86 32.07 1.54
C ARG A 66 -13.40 32.50 1.38
N PHE A 67 -13.14 33.52 0.56
CA PHE A 67 -11.80 34.08 0.35
C PHE A 67 -11.13 34.57 1.65
N HIS A 68 -11.89 35.18 2.56
CA HIS A 68 -11.36 35.64 3.85
C HIS A 68 -11.05 34.51 4.83
N GLY A 69 -11.79 33.41 4.74
CA GLY A 69 -11.54 32.21 5.53
C GLY A 69 -10.17 31.60 5.25
N HIS A 70 -9.86 31.41 3.97
CA HIS A 70 -8.63 30.79 3.48
C HIS A 70 -7.37 31.57 3.90
N GLN A 71 -7.44 32.90 3.83
CA GLN A 71 -6.40 33.79 4.33
C GLN A 71 -6.15 33.59 5.83
N GLY A 72 -7.23 33.40 6.61
CA GLY A 72 -7.14 33.15 8.05
C GLY A 72 -6.41 31.85 8.41
N PHE A 73 -6.47 30.83 7.56
CA PHE A 73 -5.70 29.59 7.76
C PHE A 73 -4.19 29.84 7.65
N VAL A 74 -3.74 30.50 6.58
CA VAL A 74 -2.31 30.82 6.41
C VAL A 74 -1.82 31.75 7.50
N ASP A 75 -2.60 32.78 7.84
CA ASP A 75 -2.28 33.70 8.94
C ASP A 75 -2.14 32.95 10.28
N PHE A 76 -2.96 31.92 10.51
CA PHE A 76 -2.85 31.07 11.69
C PHE A 76 -1.55 30.26 11.68
N VAL A 77 -1.17 29.67 10.54
CA VAL A 77 0.09 28.94 10.39
C VAL A 77 1.28 29.87 10.65
N GLU A 78 1.30 31.05 10.01
CA GLU A 78 2.35 32.06 10.19
C GLU A 78 2.45 32.52 11.65
N LYS A 79 1.32 32.86 12.29
CA LYS A 79 1.30 33.23 13.72
C LYS A 79 1.81 32.09 14.61
N THR A 80 1.51 30.84 14.26
CA THR A 80 2.01 29.68 15.00
C THR A 80 3.53 29.59 14.89
N PHE A 81 4.10 29.76 13.70
CA PHE A 81 5.57 29.81 13.52
C PHE A 81 6.24 30.94 14.33
N VAL A 82 5.59 32.10 14.43
CA VAL A 82 6.06 33.22 15.27
C VAL A 82 6.05 32.85 16.76
N LEU A 83 5.00 32.18 17.23
CA LEU A 83 4.89 31.72 18.62
C LEU A 83 5.92 30.63 18.96
N LEU A 84 6.24 29.76 18.01
CA LEU A 84 7.22 28.68 18.19
C LEU A 84 8.67 29.19 18.16
N GLN A 85 8.94 30.41 17.66
CA GLN A 85 10.28 30.98 17.55
C GLN A 85 11.26 29.98 16.90
N ASP A 86 12.40 29.68 17.51
CA ASP A 86 13.41 28.73 17.00
C ASP A 86 13.26 27.31 17.56
N SER A 87 12.08 26.97 18.10
CA SER A 87 11.84 25.64 18.67
C SER A 87 12.04 24.55 17.61
N PRO A 88 12.73 23.44 17.94
CA PRO A 88 13.02 22.38 16.99
C PRO A 88 11.74 21.63 16.61
N ILE A 89 11.42 21.64 15.32
CA ILE A 89 10.28 20.91 14.77
C ILE A 89 10.83 19.64 14.11
N LYS A 90 10.22 18.50 14.40
CA LYS A 90 10.56 17.20 13.77
C LYS A 90 9.69 16.95 12.54
N LYS A 91 8.40 17.24 12.63
CA LYS A 91 7.42 16.97 11.58
C LYS A 91 6.61 18.21 11.24
N PHE A 92 6.46 18.49 9.95
CA PHE A 92 5.57 19.52 9.43
C PHE A 92 4.61 18.91 8.40
N SER A 93 3.32 19.07 8.65
CA SER A 93 2.23 18.62 7.79
C SER A 93 1.34 19.81 7.45
N LEU A 94 1.12 20.04 6.16
CA LEU A 94 0.31 21.12 5.64
C LEU A 94 -0.65 20.57 4.59
N LYS A 95 -1.94 20.62 4.89
CA LYS A 95 -3.04 20.32 3.99
C LYS A 95 -3.88 21.57 3.76
N TRP A 96 -4.00 21.95 2.50
CA TRP A 96 -4.81 23.07 2.06
C TRP A 96 -5.73 22.66 0.92
N GLU A 97 -6.91 23.24 0.88
CA GLU A 97 -7.93 22.92 -0.12
C GLU A 97 -8.22 24.13 -1.02
N SER A 98 -7.87 25.33 -0.60
CA SER A 98 -8.15 26.56 -1.33
C SER A 98 -7.01 27.02 -2.26
N GLU A 99 -7.33 27.90 -3.20
CA GLU A 99 -6.33 28.66 -3.95
C GLU A 99 -5.62 29.65 -3.01
N ILE A 100 -4.56 29.17 -2.37
CA ILE A 100 -3.70 29.97 -1.51
C ILE A 100 -2.57 30.60 -2.34
N ASP A 101 -2.14 31.80 -1.93
CA ASP A 101 -0.97 32.48 -2.47
C ASP A 101 0.30 31.61 -2.32
N GLN A 102 0.78 31.07 -3.45
CA GLN A 102 1.88 30.09 -3.48
C GLN A 102 3.20 30.59 -2.88
N PRO A 103 3.63 31.85 -3.07
CA PRO A 103 4.81 32.39 -2.40
C PRO A 103 4.73 32.30 -0.87
N ARG A 104 3.54 32.48 -0.28
CA ARG A 104 3.37 32.34 1.17
C ARG A 104 3.50 30.89 1.62
N VAL A 105 2.88 29.96 0.90
CA VAL A 105 3.04 28.51 1.16
C VAL A 105 4.50 28.09 1.02
N ASN A 106 5.19 28.55 -0.03
CA ASN A 106 6.62 28.31 -0.22
C ASN A 106 7.45 28.88 0.94
N GLY A 107 7.11 30.08 1.43
CA GLY A 107 7.73 30.68 2.60
C GLY A 107 7.55 29.84 3.87
N LEU A 108 6.36 29.31 4.10
CA LEU A 108 6.07 28.41 5.23
C LEU A 108 6.89 27.12 5.17
N ILE A 109 6.93 26.49 4.00
CA ILE A 109 7.70 25.26 3.76
C ILE A 109 9.19 25.54 3.94
N HIS A 110 9.68 26.65 3.37
CA HIS A 110 11.08 27.05 3.53
C HIS A 110 11.44 27.28 4.99
N ASN A 111 10.60 27.97 5.76
CA ASN A 111 10.81 28.20 7.19
C ASN A 111 10.90 26.87 7.96
N ALA A 112 9.99 25.93 7.68
CA ALA A 112 10.01 24.61 8.29
C ALA A 112 11.31 23.85 7.96
N LEU A 113 11.75 23.88 6.70
CA LEU A 113 12.99 23.21 6.27
C LEU A 113 14.25 23.83 6.89
N GLN A 114 14.31 25.16 7.04
CA GLN A 114 15.43 25.84 7.71
C GLN A 114 15.57 25.45 9.19
N ARG A 115 14.48 25.02 9.83
CA ARG A 115 14.50 24.51 11.21
C ARG A 115 14.98 23.05 11.31
N GLY A 116 15.36 22.42 10.20
CA GLY A 116 15.92 21.08 10.20
C GLY A 116 14.90 19.97 10.43
N ILE A 117 13.66 20.12 9.95
CA ILE A 117 12.63 19.07 10.04
C ILE A 117 13.11 17.76 9.43
N LEU A 118 12.58 16.66 9.96
CA LEU A 118 12.85 15.29 9.52
C LEU A 118 11.73 14.76 8.61
N GLU A 119 10.49 15.20 8.82
CA GLU A 119 9.32 14.75 8.06
C GLU A 119 8.52 15.92 7.50
N LEU A 120 8.24 15.86 6.20
CA LEU A 120 7.43 16.85 5.47
C LEU A 120 6.27 16.16 4.76
N HIS A 121 5.05 16.62 5.04
CA HIS A 121 3.82 16.14 4.41
C HIS A 121 3.07 17.32 3.79
N LEU A 122 2.83 17.27 2.48
CA LEU A 122 2.16 18.32 1.73
C LEU A 122 0.99 17.74 0.94
N THR A 123 -0.20 18.30 1.15
CA THR A 123 -1.43 17.84 0.49
C THR A 123 -2.24 19.02 -0.03
N SER A 124 -2.66 18.94 -1.30
CA SER A 124 -3.54 19.94 -1.92
C SER A 124 -4.51 19.32 -2.91
N SER A 125 -5.76 19.79 -2.87
CA SER A 125 -6.86 19.27 -3.70
C SER A 125 -7.10 20.05 -5.00
N ILE A 126 -6.63 21.31 -5.10
CA ILE A 126 -7.08 22.25 -6.16
C ILE A 126 -5.91 22.92 -6.90
N SER A 127 -4.74 23.10 -6.28
CA SER A 127 -3.68 23.94 -6.84
C SER A 127 -2.62 23.16 -7.59
N GLN A 128 -2.30 23.57 -8.83
CA GLN A 128 -1.00 23.32 -9.43
C GLN A 128 0.05 24.09 -8.60
N TRP A 129 0.79 23.39 -7.75
CA TRP A 129 1.83 23.97 -6.91
C TRP A 129 3.12 24.15 -7.70
N CYS A 130 3.54 25.40 -7.80
CA CYS A 130 4.83 25.77 -8.40
C CYS A 130 5.94 25.59 -7.36
N ILE A 131 6.78 24.59 -7.57
CA ILE A 131 7.87 24.29 -6.66
C ILE A 131 9.11 25.11 -7.04
N GLU A 132 9.63 25.81 -6.05
CA GLU A 132 10.94 26.43 -6.13
C GLU A 132 12.01 25.39 -5.78
N THR A 133 12.96 25.17 -6.70
CA THR A 133 14.07 24.22 -6.56
C THR A 133 14.88 24.40 -5.26
N LYS A 134 14.92 25.63 -4.73
CA LYS A 134 15.56 26.00 -3.46
C LYS A 134 14.97 25.26 -2.24
N LEU A 135 13.68 24.89 -2.29
CA LEU A 135 13.01 24.12 -1.23
C LEU A 135 13.61 22.73 -1.06
N PHE A 136 14.35 22.25 -2.06
CA PHE A 136 14.86 20.90 -2.04
C PHE A 136 16.29 20.78 -1.55
N SER A 137 16.90 21.82 -1.01
CA SER A 137 18.27 21.78 -0.46
C SER A 137 18.39 21.25 0.98
N SER A 138 17.39 20.51 1.48
CA SER A 138 17.35 20.09 2.88
C SER A 138 18.27 18.92 3.18
N LYS A 139 19.20 19.14 4.12
CA LYS A 139 20.16 18.13 4.57
C LYS A 139 19.62 17.21 5.68
N THR A 140 18.46 17.55 6.26
CA THR A 140 17.89 16.85 7.43
C THR A 140 16.66 16.03 7.09
N LEU A 141 16.00 16.31 5.97
CA LEU A 141 14.73 15.69 5.62
C LEU A 141 14.92 14.18 5.34
N VAL A 142 14.26 13.35 6.15
CA VAL A 142 14.32 11.88 6.09
C VAL A 142 13.09 11.31 5.38
N LYS A 143 11.92 11.95 5.53
CA LYS A 143 10.66 11.50 4.94
C LYS A 143 9.93 12.64 4.23
N LEU A 144 9.55 12.39 2.98
CA LEU A 144 8.78 13.32 2.16
C LEU A 144 7.51 12.64 1.67
N THR A 145 6.36 13.26 1.92
CA THR A 145 5.06 12.84 1.38
C THR A 145 4.44 13.97 0.58
N LEU A 146 4.11 13.70 -0.69
CA LEU A 146 3.49 14.65 -1.60
C LEU A 146 2.15 14.10 -2.09
N SER A 147 1.08 14.88 -1.90
CA SER A 147 -0.28 14.55 -2.33
C SER A 147 -0.92 15.76 -3.02
N LEU A 148 -0.34 16.18 -4.13
CA LEU A 148 -0.69 17.42 -4.82
C LEU A 148 -0.18 17.43 -6.26
N GLU A 149 -0.59 18.42 -7.04
CA GLU A 149 -0.13 18.63 -8.40
C GLU A 149 1.08 19.57 -8.39
N CYS A 150 2.22 19.11 -8.90
CA CYS A 150 3.50 19.80 -8.90
C CYS A 150 3.93 20.19 -10.32
N TYR A 151 4.55 21.36 -10.44
CA TYR A 151 5.43 21.68 -11.56
C TYR A 151 6.59 22.56 -11.10
N PHE A 152 7.69 22.56 -11.84
CA PHE A 152 8.81 23.45 -11.53
C PHE A 152 8.59 24.85 -12.10
N LYS A 153 8.94 25.86 -11.30
CA LYS A 153 9.03 27.25 -11.76
C LYS A 153 10.13 27.45 -12.80
N GLU A 154 11.23 26.72 -12.65
CA GLU A 154 12.46 26.86 -13.41
C GLU A 154 12.82 25.53 -14.06
N ARG A 155 13.40 25.57 -15.27
CA ARG A 155 13.96 24.35 -15.87
C ARG A 155 15.12 23.87 -15.00
N ILE A 156 15.04 22.64 -14.50
CA ILE A 156 16.15 22.01 -13.77
C ILE A 156 17.39 22.05 -14.65
N GLN A 157 18.43 22.74 -14.18
CA GLN A 157 19.64 22.96 -14.99
C GLN A 157 20.46 21.68 -15.13
N HIS A 158 20.56 20.85 -14.06
CA HIS A 158 21.28 19.57 -14.11
C HIS A 158 20.68 18.51 -13.16
N PRO A 159 20.50 17.24 -13.61
CA PRO A 159 19.99 16.14 -12.79
C PRO A 159 21.00 15.52 -11.80
N THR A 160 22.19 16.11 -11.63
CA THR A 160 23.30 15.57 -10.84
C THR A 160 23.47 16.19 -9.44
N ASP A 161 22.76 17.26 -9.13
CA ASP A 161 22.88 17.88 -7.81
C ASP A 161 22.11 17.05 -6.77
N VAL A 162 22.73 16.80 -5.61
CA VAL A 162 22.09 16.09 -4.49
C VAL A 162 21.30 17.09 -3.67
N TYR A 163 19.98 17.01 -3.78
CA TYR A 163 19.05 17.89 -3.07
C TYR A 163 18.67 17.29 -1.71
N PHE A 164 18.44 15.98 -1.67
CA PHE A 164 17.96 15.29 -0.48
C PHE A 164 18.95 14.22 0.00
N PRO A 165 20.10 14.62 0.56
CA PRO A 165 21.16 13.68 0.95
C PRO A 165 20.77 12.73 2.09
N ALA A 166 19.72 13.05 2.87
CA ALA A 166 19.26 12.27 4.02
C ALA A 166 17.92 11.56 3.81
N LEU A 167 17.28 11.74 2.63
CA LEU A 167 15.92 11.23 2.39
C LEU A 167 15.92 9.72 2.22
N LYS A 168 15.24 9.03 3.13
CA LYS A 168 15.11 7.58 3.16
C LYS A 168 13.74 7.09 2.70
N THR A 169 12.69 7.88 2.86
CA THR A 169 11.33 7.51 2.47
C THR A 169 10.69 8.60 1.62
N LEU A 170 10.24 8.22 0.43
CA LEU A 170 9.48 9.07 -0.47
C LEU A 170 8.10 8.44 -0.73
N SER A 171 7.04 9.20 -0.46
CA SER A 171 5.66 8.79 -0.70
C SER A 171 4.95 9.79 -1.62
N LEU A 172 4.39 9.28 -2.72
CA LEU A 172 3.62 10.05 -3.69
C LEU A 172 2.19 9.53 -3.68
N ILE A 173 1.23 10.39 -3.37
CA ILE A 173 -0.18 10.01 -3.20
C ILE A 173 -1.02 10.80 -4.19
N SER A 174 -1.40 10.19 -5.31
CA SER A 174 -2.17 10.87 -6.38
C SER A 174 -1.55 12.23 -6.79
N ALA A 175 -0.22 12.32 -6.71
CA ALA A 175 0.56 13.49 -7.05
C ALA A 175 0.74 13.56 -8.57
N ARG A 176 0.60 14.75 -9.16
CA ARG A 176 0.89 14.95 -10.59
C ARG A 176 2.18 15.72 -10.76
N PHE A 177 2.95 15.37 -11.78
CA PHE A 177 4.15 16.13 -12.17
C PHE A 177 3.93 16.69 -13.56
N GLY A 178 4.26 17.98 -13.75
CA GLY A 178 4.14 18.66 -15.04
C GLY A 178 5.06 18.09 -16.13
N ASP A 179 6.15 17.42 -15.75
CA ASP A 179 7.04 16.73 -16.67
C ASP A 179 7.64 15.44 -16.06
N ASP A 180 8.03 14.48 -16.90
CA ASP A 180 8.66 13.22 -16.48
C ASP A 180 10.08 13.42 -15.92
N GLY A 181 10.73 14.52 -16.29
CA GLY A 181 12.05 14.89 -15.80
C GLY A 181 12.04 15.16 -14.30
N MET A 182 10.97 15.76 -13.78
CA MET A 182 10.77 16.05 -12.36
C MET A 182 10.69 14.78 -11.53
N TYR A 183 9.90 13.81 -12.00
CA TYR A 183 9.80 12.51 -11.35
C TYR A 183 11.17 11.81 -11.30
N LYS A 184 11.90 11.79 -12.43
CA LYS A 184 13.24 11.19 -12.50
C LYS A 184 14.23 11.90 -11.59
N TRP A 185 14.19 13.22 -11.58
CA TRP A 185 15.05 14.06 -10.78
C TRP A 185 14.87 13.79 -9.28
N LEU A 186 13.63 13.62 -8.80
CA LEU A 186 13.35 13.38 -7.38
C LEU A 186 13.97 12.06 -6.89
N LEU A 187 13.93 11.03 -7.72
CA LEU A 187 14.57 9.74 -7.45
C LEU A 187 16.11 9.84 -7.51
N LEU A 188 16.64 10.50 -8.53
CA LEU A 188 18.10 10.63 -8.72
C LEU A 188 18.77 11.54 -7.68
N SER A 189 18.05 12.53 -7.17
CA SER A 189 18.56 13.51 -6.20
C SER A 189 18.52 13.02 -4.75
N SER A 190 18.11 11.77 -4.54
CA SER A 190 17.88 11.15 -3.22
C SER A 190 18.73 9.88 -3.08
N PRO A 191 20.06 10.00 -2.90
CA PRO A 191 20.99 8.87 -3.02
C PRO A 191 20.81 7.78 -1.96
N VAL A 192 20.27 8.12 -0.79
CA VAL A 192 20.07 7.19 0.34
C VAL A 192 18.63 6.69 0.48
N LEU A 193 17.82 6.85 -0.57
CA LEU A 193 16.40 6.47 -0.57
C LEU A 193 16.23 4.96 -0.41
N GLU A 194 15.63 4.51 0.70
CA GLU A 194 15.43 3.10 1.03
C GLU A 194 14.00 2.63 0.74
N GLU A 195 13.01 3.53 0.84
CA GLU A 195 11.59 3.24 0.66
C GLU A 195 10.93 4.19 -0.32
N TYR A 196 10.23 3.62 -1.30
CA TYR A 196 9.50 4.37 -2.32
C TYR A 196 8.05 3.89 -2.41
N ASN A 197 7.10 4.80 -2.19
CA ASN A 197 5.68 4.50 -2.15
C ASN A 197 4.91 5.37 -3.14
N VAL A 198 4.03 4.74 -3.91
CA VAL A 198 3.08 5.41 -4.81
C VAL A 198 1.68 4.90 -4.51
N CYS A 199 0.73 5.81 -4.33
CA CYS A 199 -0.66 5.51 -4.04
C CYS A 199 -1.61 6.38 -4.89
N ASP A 200 -2.05 5.83 -6.02
CA ASP A 200 -2.97 6.45 -6.96
C ASP A 200 -4.33 5.74 -6.89
N GLU A 201 -5.16 6.15 -5.92
CA GLU A 201 -6.53 5.62 -5.78
C GLU A 201 -7.51 6.29 -6.74
N ASP A 202 -7.25 7.54 -7.13
CA ASP A 202 -8.07 8.25 -8.12
C ASP A 202 -7.74 7.71 -9.53
N PRO A 203 -8.70 7.10 -10.24
CA PRO A 203 -8.46 6.52 -11.56
C PRO A 203 -8.11 7.55 -12.65
N PHE A 204 -8.25 8.85 -12.36
CA PHE A 204 -7.95 9.95 -13.27
C PHE A 204 -6.68 10.73 -12.87
N LYS A 205 -5.96 10.28 -11.83
CA LYS A 205 -4.69 10.85 -11.41
C LYS A 205 -3.63 9.77 -11.31
N SER A 206 -2.40 10.11 -11.71
CA SER A 206 -1.28 9.18 -11.68
C SER A 206 0.01 9.88 -11.26
N SER A 207 0.55 9.44 -10.12
CA SER A 207 1.93 9.72 -9.71
C SER A 207 2.89 8.75 -10.37
N TRP A 208 2.45 7.53 -10.66
CA TRP A 208 3.27 6.49 -11.22
C TRP A 208 3.61 6.76 -12.70
N LYS A 209 4.90 6.94 -13.01
CA LYS A 209 5.38 7.20 -14.38
C LYS A 209 5.93 5.97 -15.09
N GLY A 210 5.62 4.76 -14.60
CA GLY A 210 6.04 3.53 -15.25
C GLY A 210 7.53 3.20 -15.11
N TRP A 211 8.32 3.93 -14.32
CA TRP A 211 9.76 3.64 -14.20
C TRP A 211 10.33 3.98 -12.83
N VAL A 212 11.23 3.14 -12.33
CA VAL A 212 12.10 3.41 -11.18
C VAL A 212 13.47 2.80 -11.46
N CYS A 213 14.52 3.58 -11.23
CA CYS A 213 15.89 3.08 -11.20
C CYS A 213 16.59 3.63 -9.98
N SER A 214 17.10 2.74 -9.13
CA SER A 214 17.85 3.11 -7.94
C SER A 214 18.73 1.96 -7.48
N SER A 215 19.89 2.30 -6.91
CA SER A 215 20.78 1.36 -6.25
C SER A 215 20.57 1.29 -4.73
N SER A 216 19.79 2.19 -4.13
CA SER A 216 19.59 2.28 -2.68
C SER A 216 18.23 1.77 -2.20
N ILE A 217 17.21 1.73 -3.07
CA ILE A 217 15.84 1.36 -2.69
C ILE A 217 15.76 -0.12 -2.31
N LYS A 218 15.22 -0.38 -1.11
CA LYS A 218 15.01 -1.72 -0.53
C LYS A 218 13.54 -2.12 -0.48
N ARG A 219 12.60 -1.17 -0.44
CA ARG A 219 11.16 -1.43 -0.43
C ARG A 219 10.42 -0.54 -1.42
N ILE A 220 9.57 -1.15 -2.25
CA ILE A 220 8.68 -0.44 -3.18
C ILE A 220 7.24 -0.86 -2.90
N THR A 221 6.36 0.13 -2.77
CA THR A 221 4.90 -0.07 -2.74
C THR A 221 4.29 0.78 -3.84
N ILE A 222 3.61 0.18 -4.79
CA ILE A 222 2.93 0.87 -5.90
C ILE A 222 1.49 0.38 -5.95
N LEU A 223 0.56 1.27 -5.64
CA LEU A 223 -0.85 1.13 -5.95
C LEU A 223 -1.16 2.10 -7.09
N HIS A 224 -1.39 1.56 -8.28
CA HIS A 224 -1.64 2.36 -9.47
C HIS A 224 -2.84 1.82 -10.25
N ARG A 225 -3.99 2.49 -10.11
CA ARG A 225 -5.25 2.10 -10.76
C ARG A 225 -5.78 3.16 -11.74
N SER A 226 -4.86 3.90 -12.38
CA SER A 226 -5.20 4.86 -13.44
C SER A 226 -5.84 4.17 -14.65
N LEU A 227 -6.83 4.82 -15.24
CA LEU A 227 -7.51 4.37 -16.47
C LEU A 227 -6.94 5.03 -17.73
N ILE A 228 -5.94 5.91 -17.59
CA ILE A 228 -5.37 6.67 -18.71
C ILE A 228 -4.41 5.76 -19.49
N ARG A 229 -4.88 5.20 -20.61
CA ARG A 229 -4.20 4.17 -21.41
C ARG A 229 -2.73 4.46 -21.75
N ASP A 230 -2.39 5.72 -22.04
CA ASP A 230 -1.03 6.09 -22.46
C ASP A 230 0.01 5.89 -21.32
N GLU A 231 -0.44 5.81 -20.07
CA GLU A 231 0.40 5.55 -18.89
C GLU A 231 0.76 4.05 -18.72
N HIS A 232 0.19 3.16 -19.55
CA HIS A 232 0.28 1.69 -19.40
C HIS A 232 1.13 0.98 -20.46
N SER A 233 1.95 1.73 -21.22
CA SER A 233 2.75 1.15 -22.31
C SER A 233 3.92 0.26 -21.82
N MET A 234 4.54 0.62 -20.70
CA MET A 234 5.69 -0.10 -20.15
C MET A 234 5.89 0.22 -18.66
N VAL A 235 6.24 -0.80 -17.87
CA VAL A 235 6.78 -0.65 -16.51
C VAL A 235 8.21 -1.12 -16.47
N ALA A 236 9.12 -0.29 -15.97
CA ALA A 236 10.52 -0.60 -15.86
C ALA A 236 11.05 -0.35 -14.44
N ILE A 237 11.25 -1.42 -13.67
CA ILE A 237 11.78 -1.35 -12.30
C ILE A 237 13.19 -1.94 -12.30
N ARG A 238 14.20 -1.06 -12.18
CA ARG A 238 15.63 -1.42 -12.16
C ARG A 238 16.22 -1.11 -10.79
N THR A 239 16.03 -2.03 -9.87
CA THR A 239 16.44 -1.89 -8.47
C THR A 239 16.98 -3.23 -7.97
N PRO A 240 18.24 -3.57 -8.29
CA PRO A 240 18.80 -4.89 -7.96
C PRO A 240 18.93 -5.12 -6.46
N THR A 241 18.91 -4.07 -5.64
CA THR A 241 18.96 -4.09 -4.16
C THR A 241 17.58 -4.19 -3.50
N LEU A 242 16.49 -4.26 -4.29
CA LEU A 242 15.13 -4.33 -3.77
C LEU A 242 14.91 -5.65 -3.02
N LEU A 243 14.36 -5.57 -1.81
CA LEU A 243 14.07 -6.72 -0.95
C LEU A 243 12.57 -7.03 -0.87
N TYR A 244 11.72 -6.00 -0.99
CA TYR A 244 10.27 -6.10 -0.89
C TYR A 244 9.59 -5.29 -2.00
N LEU A 245 8.65 -5.94 -2.70
CA LEU A 245 7.80 -5.32 -3.71
C LEU A 245 6.32 -5.57 -3.38
N ASP A 246 5.53 -4.51 -3.31
CA ASP A 246 4.07 -4.56 -3.30
C ASP A 246 3.56 -3.79 -4.52
N TYR A 247 2.95 -4.50 -5.47
CA TYR A 247 2.55 -3.95 -6.76
C TYR A 247 1.09 -4.30 -7.05
N SER A 248 0.25 -3.27 -7.07
CA SER A 248 -1.18 -3.33 -7.41
C SER A 248 -1.48 -2.44 -8.60
N GLY A 249 -2.19 -2.97 -9.58
CA GLY A 249 -2.60 -2.22 -10.76
C GLY A 249 -3.21 -3.09 -11.85
N TYR A 250 -3.40 -2.52 -13.04
CA TYR A 250 -3.80 -3.30 -14.21
C TYR A 250 -2.60 -4.00 -14.82
N VAL A 251 -2.83 -5.18 -15.41
CA VAL A 251 -1.81 -5.85 -16.19
C VAL A 251 -1.44 -5.01 -17.41
N ILE A 252 -0.16 -4.88 -17.72
CA ILE A 252 0.33 -4.09 -18.85
C ILE A 252 1.07 -4.95 -19.87
N GLU A 253 1.38 -4.38 -21.03
CA GLU A 253 1.99 -5.12 -22.15
C GLU A 253 3.46 -5.47 -21.91
N ASN A 254 4.24 -4.56 -21.32
CA ASN A 254 5.70 -4.70 -21.26
C ASN A 254 6.24 -4.44 -19.85
N TYR A 255 6.86 -5.44 -19.23
CA TYR A 255 7.54 -5.30 -17.94
C TYR A 255 9.05 -5.50 -18.10
N HIS A 256 9.84 -4.46 -17.82
CA HIS A 256 11.29 -4.55 -17.75
C HIS A 256 11.75 -4.49 -16.29
N VAL A 257 11.93 -5.65 -15.66
CA VAL A 257 12.27 -5.74 -14.23
C VAL A 257 13.67 -6.32 -14.01
N ILE A 258 14.47 -5.65 -13.18
CA ILE A 258 15.77 -6.13 -12.66
C ILE A 258 15.69 -6.08 -11.13
N LEU A 259 15.45 -7.24 -10.51
CA LEU A 259 15.06 -7.39 -9.10
C LEU A 259 15.84 -8.53 -8.43
N ASP A 260 17.15 -8.57 -8.63
CA ASP A 260 17.99 -9.73 -8.33
C ASP A 260 17.97 -10.16 -6.85
N SER A 261 17.84 -9.21 -5.92
CA SER A 261 17.80 -9.45 -4.47
C SER A 261 16.40 -9.60 -3.87
N LEU A 262 15.34 -9.64 -4.70
CA LEU A 262 13.97 -9.61 -4.20
C LEU A 262 13.63 -10.85 -3.38
N LEU A 263 13.20 -10.65 -2.14
CA LEU A 263 12.86 -11.72 -1.20
C LEU A 263 11.35 -11.90 -1.08
N GLU A 264 10.59 -10.81 -1.07
CA GLU A 264 9.14 -10.83 -0.90
C GLU A 264 8.45 -10.01 -1.97
N ALA A 265 7.44 -10.60 -2.61
CA ALA A 265 6.57 -9.91 -3.56
C ALA A 265 5.10 -10.08 -3.19
N ARG A 266 4.34 -8.99 -3.26
CA ARG A 266 2.89 -8.96 -3.19
C ARG A 266 2.35 -8.39 -4.48
N LEU A 267 1.53 -9.16 -5.19
CA LEU A 267 0.97 -8.76 -6.48
C LEU A 267 -0.56 -8.73 -6.42
N ASP A 268 -1.12 -7.59 -6.78
CA ASP A 268 -2.57 -7.40 -6.99
C ASP A 268 -2.82 -6.84 -8.40
N LEU A 269 -2.68 -7.73 -9.40
CA LEU A 269 -2.89 -7.38 -10.80
C LEU A 269 -4.33 -7.64 -11.23
N ARG A 270 -4.89 -6.74 -12.03
CA ARG A 270 -6.27 -6.82 -12.52
C ARG A 270 -6.33 -6.85 -14.05
N LEU A 271 -7.31 -7.57 -14.57
CA LEU A 271 -7.65 -7.52 -15.99
C LEU A 271 -8.47 -6.26 -16.30
N TRP A 272 -8.20 -5.66 -17.46
CA TRP A 272 -8.92 -4.47 -17.96
C TRP A 272 -10.44 -4.68 -18.11
N LYS A 273 -10.88 -5.90 -18.44
CA LYS A 273 -12.30 -6.24 -18.66
C LYS A 273 -13.19 -6.07 -17.43
N TYR A 274 -12.62 -6.03 -16.22
CA TYR A 274 -13.42 -5.91 -14.98
C TYR A 274 -13.79 -4.47 -14.64
N HIS A 275 -13.41 -3.49 -15.47
CA HIS A 275 -13.80 -2.11 -15.25
C HIS A 275 -15.00 -1.72 -16.12
N THR A 276 -16.15 -1.51 -15.48
CA THR A 276 -17.45 -1.20 -16.12
C THR A 276 -17.44 0.09 -16.95
N VAL A 277 -16.61 1.07 -16.58
CA VAL A 277 -16.48 2.34 -17.32
C VAL A 277 -15.80 2.14 -18.68
N LEU A 278 -14.89 1.17 -18.79
CA LEU A 278 -14.19 0.88 -20.06
C LEU A 278 -15.12 0.24 -21.08
N HIS A 279 -16.10 -0.56 -20.64
CA HIS A 279 -17.15 -1.09 -21.52
C HIS A 279 -18.05 0.00 -22.14
N ALA A 280 -18.11 1.20 -21.54
CA ALA A 280 -18.89 2.33 -22.05
C ALA A 280 -18.08 3.33 -22.88
N ILE A 281 -16.73 3.36 -22.72
CA ILE A 281 -15.84 4.33 -23.38
C ILE A 281 -15.06 3.69 -24.54
N CYS A 282 -14.85 2.37 -24.54
CA CYS A 282 -14.03 1.68 -25.52
C CYS A 282 -14.80 0.51 -26.14
N ASP A 283 -15.43 0.76 -27.28
CA ASP A 283 -16.18 -0.24 -28.09
C ASP A 283 -15.31 -1.38 -28.66
N HIS A 284 -14.02 -1.47 -28.32
CA HIS A 284 -13.04 -2.38 -28.95
C HIS A 284 -12.18 -3.21 -27.98
N ILE A 285 -12.62 -3.44 -26.74
CA ILE A 285 -11.90 -4.29 -25.77
C ILE A 285 -12.17 -5.77 -26.05
N GLU A 286 -11.81 -6.26 -27.23
CA GLU A 286 -11.92 -7.68 -27.61
C GLU A 286 -10.59 -8.44 -27.53
N LYS A 287 -9.47 -7.77 -27.23
CA LYS A 287 -8.15 -8.40 -27.18
C LYS A 287 -7.61 -8.48 -25.74
N ASP A 288 -7.01 -9.60 -25.38
CA ASP A 288 -6.31 -9.81 -24.12
C ASP A 288 -5.19 -8.76 -23.96
N TRP A 289 -5.43 -7.73 -23.17
CA TRP A 289 -4.45 -6.66 -22.97
C TRP A 289 -3.59 -6.98 -21.76
N GLY A 290 -2.35 -7.39 -22.01
CA GLY A 290 -1.30 -7.51 -21.01
C GLY A 290 -0.51 -8.81 -21.08
N ASP A 291 0.77 -8.74 -20.72
CA ASP A 291 1.66 -9.90 -20.59
C ASP A 291 2.41 -9.83 -19.26
N ALA A 292 2.02 -10.68 -18.30
CA ALA A 292 2.64 -10.75 -17.00
C ALA A 292 3.93 -11.61 -16.98
N SER A 293 4.28 -12.27 -18.10
CA SER A 293 5.37 -13.25 -18.14
C SER A 293 6.71 -12.65 -17.76
N GLN A 294 7.01 -11.43 -18.21
CA GLN A 294 8.26 -10.75 -17.88
C GLN A 294 8.34 -10.33 -16.41
N LEU A 295 7.23 -9.86 -15.83
CA LEU A 295 7.15 -9.56 -14.40
C LEU A 295 7.41 -10.82 -13.57
N MET A 296 6.73 -11.92 -13.90
CA MET A 296 6.92 -13.20 -13.20
C MET A 296 8.36 -13.70 -13.32
N ALA A 297 8.95 -13.64 -14.51
CA ALA A 297 10.35 -14.03 -14.74
C ALA A 297 11.34 -13.18 -13.92
N GLY A 298 11.04 -11.90 -13.68
CA GLY A 298 11.85 -11.01 -12.86
C GLY A 298 11.75 -11.27 -11.36
N ILE A 299 10.60 -11.74 -10.88
CA ILE A 299 10.41 -12.07 -9.45
C ILE A 299 10.67 -13.55 -9.11
N ARG A 300 11.25 -14.32 -10.02
CA ARG A 300 11.46 -15.78 -9.85
C ARG A 300 12.27 -16.20 -8.62
N ASN A 301 13.08 -15.30 -8.06
CA ASN A 301 13.99 -15.57 -6.96
C ASN A 301 13.36 -15.39 -5.57
N VAL A 302 12.11 -14.94 -5.48
CA VAL A 302 11.43 -14.65 -4.20
C VAL A 302 11.35 -15.88 -3.29
N VAL A 303 11.40 -15.60 -1.99
CA VAL A 303 11.19 -16.57 -0.90
C VAL A 303 9.71 -16.60 -0.50
N THR A 304 9.05 -15.45 -0.56
CA THR A 304 7.65 -15.27 -0.21
C THR A 304 6.90 -14.57 -1.35
N LEU A 305 5.79 -15.17 -1.79
CA LEU A 305 4.93 -14.60 -2.83
C LEU A 305 3.48 -14.53 -2.33
N HIS A 306 2.89 -13.34 -2.39
CA HIS A 306 1.48 -13.11 -2.12
C HIS A 306 0.76 -12.67 -3.40
N LEU A 307 -0.38 -13.30 -3.70
CA LEU A 307 -1.19 -13.02 -4.88
C LEU A 307 -2.62 -12.67 -4.48
N SER A 308 -3.19 -11.60 -5.03
CA SER A 308 -4.63 -11.36 -4.94
C SER A 308 -5.40 -12.37 -5.79
N ALA A 309 -6.71 -12.48 -5.54
CA ALA A 309 -7.59 -13.34 -6.34
C ALA A 309 -7.68 -12.86 -7.80
N ASP A 310 -7.66 -11.54 -8.04
CA ASP A 310 -7.57 -10.95 -9.38
C ASP A 310 -6.27 -11.34 -10.07
N CYS A 311 -5.16 -11.32 -9.32
CA CYS A 311 -3.84 -11.66 -9.85
C CYS A 311 -3.79 -13.11 -10.35
N LEU A 312 -4.48 -14.06 -9.68
CA LEU A 312 -4.55 -15.44 -10.16
C LEU A 312 -5.17 -15.55 -11.56
N GLU A 313 -6.19 -14.74 -11.86
CA GLU A 313 -6.78 -14.72 -13.20
C GLU A 313 -5.86 -14.04 -14.21
N VAL A 314 -5.21 -12.93 -13.84
CA VAL A 314 -4.20 -12.30 -14.70
C VAL A 314 -3.12 -13.31 -15.06
N LEU A 315 -2.60 -14.08 -14.11
CA LEU A 315 -1.58 -15.07 -14.42
C LEU A 315 -2.11 -16.21 -15.30
N TYR A 316 -3.38 -16.56 -15.22
CA TYR A 316 -3.96 -17.57 -16.10
C TYR A 316 -4.12 -17.08 -17.55
N PHE A 317 -4.60 -15.85 -17.75
CA PHE A 317 -4.89 -15.31 -19.09
C PHE A 317 -3.69 -14.61 -19.74
N CYS A 318 -2.84 -13.95 -18.94
CA CYS A 318 -1.78 -13.06 -19.41
C CYS A 318 -0.36 -13.57 -19.12
N CYS A 319 -0.18 -14.75 -18.52
CA CYS A 319 1.15 -15.34 -18.33
C CYS A 319 1.32 -16.56 -19.23
N ARG A 320 2.11 -16.43 -20.30
CA ARG A 320 2.32 -17.52 -21.28
C ARG A 320 3.16 -18.65 -20.71
N SER A 321 4.11 -18.30 -19.83
CA SER A 321 4.97 -19.26 -19.15
C SER A 321 5.30 -18.76 -17.75
N LEU A 322 5.06 -19.59 -16.74
CA LEU A 322 5.49 -19.32 -15.38
C LEU A 322 6.95 -19.77 -15.21
N PRO A 323 7.78 -18.99 -14.49
CA PRO A 323 9.14 -19.42 -14.15
C PRO A 323 9.11 -20.55 -13.10
N ASP A 324 10.25 -21.20 -12.92
CA ASP A 324 10.48 -22.08 -11.77
C ASP A 324 10.89 -21.25 -10.55
N PHE A 325 10.08 -21.31 -9.50
CA PHE A 325 10.29 -20.64 -8.23
C PHE A 325 11.15 -21.50 -7.30
N ASN A 326 12.42 -21.65 -7.66
CA ASN A 326 13.36 -22.56 -6.98
C ASN A 326 13.70 -22.16 -5.54
N ASN A 327 13.34 -20.95 -5.11
CA ASN A 327 13.58 -20.42 -3.77
C ASN A 327 12.30 -20.16 -2.96
N LEU A 328 11.13 -20.33 -3.56
CA LEU A 328 9.86 -20.01 -2.92
C LEU A 328 9.55 -21.00 -1.79
N LEU A 329 9.47 -20.48 -0.57
CA LEU A 329 9.13 -21.23 0.64
C LEU A 329 7.69 -20.97 1.08
N THR A 330 7.17 -19.77 0.82
CA THR A 330 5.81 -19.38 1.21
C THR A 330 5.03 -18.83 0.03
N LEU A 331 3.95 -19.52 -0.33
CA LEU A 331 2.97 -19.04 -1.32
C LEU A 331 1.68 -18.68 -0.59
N SER A 332 1.23 -17.44 -0.76
CA SER A 332 -0.02 -16.94 -0.22
C SER A 332 -0.92 -16.48 -1.36
N PHE A 333 -2.21 -16.81 -1.32
CA PHE A 333 -3.16 -16.20 -2.24
C PHE A 333 -4.56 -15.98 -1.64
N GLU A 334 -5.25 -15.00 -2.20
CA GLU A 334 -6.65 -14.70 -1.91
C GLU A 334 -7.58 -15.46 -2.86
N SER A 335 -8.76 -15.80 -2.36
CA SER A 335 -9.74 -16.57 -3.11
C SER A 335 -11.16 -16.16 -2.75
N HIS A 336 -11.99 -15.98 -3.79
CA HIS A 336 -13.43 -15.76 -3.66
C HIS A 336 -14.17 -16.29 -4.89
N SER A 337 -15.48 -16.43 -4.79
CA SER A 337 -16.36 -17.07 -5.78
C SER A 337 -16.39 -16.42 -7.17
N GLU A 338 -15.81 -15.23 -7.33
CA GLU A 338 -15.78 -14.53 -8.62
C GLU A 338 -14.51 -14.76 -9.44
N ARG A 339 -13.45 -15.32 -8.84
CA ARG A 339 -12.14 -15.51 -9.49
C ARG A 339 -11.74 -16.98 -9.49
N SER A 340 -11.11 -17.42 -10.57
CA SER A 340 -10.81 -18.84 -10.80
C SER A 340 -9.42 -19.28 -10.29
N TRP A 341 -9.26 -20.58 -10.01
CA TRP A 341 -8.01 -21.19 -9.52
C TRP A 341 -7.13 -21.83 -10.60
N GLN A 342 -7.35 -21.48 -11.87
CA GLN A 342 -6.78 -22.23 -12.99
C GLN A 342 -5.25 -22.23 -13.02
N ILE A 343 -4.61 -21.18 -12.48
CA ILE A 343 -3.16 -21.06 -12.41
C ILE A 343 -2.52 -21.78 -11.21
N VAL A 344 -3.29 -22.01 -10.13
CA VAL A 344 -2.76 -22.55 -8.87
C VAL A 344 -2.04 -23.90 -9.04
N PRO A 345 -2.54 -24.88 -9.83
CA PRO A 345 -1.81 -26.11 -10.10
C PRO A 345 -0.41 -25.90 -10.68
N TYR A 346 -0.23 -24.86 -11.50
CA TYR A 346 1.06 -24.55 -12.13
C TYR A 346 2.00 -23.89 -11.13
N LEU A 347 1.51 -22.95 -10.32
CA LEU A 347 2.30 -22.35 -9.23
C LEU A 347 2.84 -23.42 -8.27
N LEU A 348 2.02 -24.39 -7.88
CA LEU A 348 2.45 -25.48 -6.99
C LEU A 348 3.47 -26.41 -7.64
N LYS A 349 3.34 -26.70 -8.94
CA LYS A 349 4.30 -27.55 -9.69
C LYS A 349 5.64 -26.86 -9.88
N ASN A 350 5.62 -25.56 -10.12
CA ASN A 350 6.82 -24.75 -10.34
C ASN A 350 7.51 -24.31 -9.04
N SER A 351 7.07 -24.80 -7.88
CA SER A 351 7.61 -24.41 -6.56
C SER A 351 8.15 -25.64 -5.79
N PRO A 352 9.31 -26.19 -6.19
CA PRO A 352 9.81 -27.47 -5.67
C PRO A 352 10.28 -27.44 -4.20
N LYS A 353 10.43 -26.25 -3.60
CA LYS A 353 10.82 -26.06 -2.19
C LYS A 353 9.70 -25.49 -1.30
N LEU A 354 8.48 -25.38 -1.81
CA LEU A 354 7.37 -24.76 -1.10
C LEU A 354 7.06 -25.48 0.22
N GLU A 355 7.17 -24.77 1.35
CA GLU A 355 6.90 -25.34 2.67
C GLU A 355 5.56 -24.87 3.25
N THR A 356 5.21 -23.59 3.03
CA THR A 356 4.01 -22.98 3.58
C THR A 356 3.07 -22.54 2.45
N LEU A 357 1.82 -23.02 2.51
CA LEU A 357 0.74 -22.57 1.65
C LEU A 357 -0.28 -21.79 2.49
N ILE A 358 -0.50 -20.53 2.15
CA ILE A 358 -1.48 -19.66 2.82
C ILE A 358 -2.62 -19.38 1.85
N ILE A 359 -3.85 -19.68 2.26
CA ILE A 359 -5.04 -19.48 1.45
C ILE A 359 -6.04 -18.62 2.25
N LYS A 360 -6.40 -17.45 1.72
CA LYS A 360 -7.45 -16.60 2.30
C LYS A 360 -8.75 -16.85 1.54
N GLY A 361 -9.67 -17.59 2.17
CA GLY A 361 -10.90 -18.11 1.57
C GLY A 361 -10.69 -19.41 0.78
N LEU A 362 -11.63 -20.36 0.84
CA LEU A 362 -11.50 -21.66 0.11
C LEU A 362 -12.46 -21.80 -1.08
N VAL A 363 -13.27 -20.79 -1.35
CA VAL A 363 -14.21 -20.77 -2.48
C VAL A 363 -13.61 -20.03 -3.67
N HIS A 364 -13.89 -20.51 -4.88
CA HIS A 364 -13.43 -19.92 -6.12
C HIS A 364 -14.48 -20.09 -7.23
N LYS A 365 -14.36 -19.33 -8.31
CA LYS A 365 -15.21 -19.48 -9.50
C LYS A 365 -14.94 -20.83 -10.17
N ILE A 366 -15.96 -21.67 -10.26
CA ILE A 366 -15.86 -22.97 -10.92
C ILE A 366 -15.75 -22.75 -12.44
N THR A 367 -14.64 -23.17 -13.03
CA THR A 367 -14.41 -23.14 -14.47
C THR A 367 -13.95 -24.52 -14.96
N LYS A 368 -13.96 -24.72 -16.29
CA LYS A 368 -13.47 -25.96 -16.91
C LYS A 368 -11.98 -26.21 -16.66
N GLY A 369 -11.23 -25.23 -16.16
CA GLY A 369 -9.78 -25.30 -16.00
C GLY A 369 -9.28 -25.18 -14.57
N CYS A 370 -10.12 -25.30 -13.53
CA CYS A 370 -9.68 -25.24 -12.12
C CYS A 370 -8.62 -26.29 -11.74
N GLY A 371 -8.33 -27.23 -12.64
CA GLY A 371 -7.27 -28.21 -12.49
C GLY A 371 -7.59 -29.24 -11.43
N ASP A 372 -6.55 -29.72 -10.77
CA ASP A 372 -6.55 -30.83 -9.81
C ASP A 372 -6.37 -30.38 -8.35
N VAL A 373 -6.24 -29.07 -8.14
CA VAL A 373 -6.14 -28.45 -6.81
C VAL A 373 -7.50 -28.32 -6.13
N CYS A 374 -8.61 -28.41 -6.88
CA CYS A 374 -9.97 -28.28 -6.36
C CYS A 374 -10.83 -29.53 -6.49
N VAL A 375 -11.94 -29.56 -5.74
CA VAL A 375 -12.95 -30.65 -5.73
C VAL A 375 -14.05 -30.51 -6.78
N CYS A 376 -14.03 -29.49 -7.62
CA CYS A 376 -15.14 -29.20 -8.54
C CYS A 376 -15.45 -30.40 -9.46
N GLU A 377 -16.69 -30.87 -9.41
CA GLU A 377 -17.15 -32.03 -10.19
C GLU A 377 -17.20 -31.69 -11.69
N ARG A 378 -16.66 -32.60 -12.51
CA ARG A 378 -16.63 -32.47 -13.98
C ARG A 378 -17.94 -32.96 -14.56
N GLU A 379 -18.49 -32.23 -15.52
CA GLU A 379 -19.46 -32.80 -16.48
C GLU A 379 -18.81 -33.53 -17.67
N THR A 380 -17.47 -33.64 -17.77
CA THR A 380 -16.85 -34.26 -18.96
C THR A 380 -15.81 -35.35 -18.68
N LYS A 381 -16.08 -36.52 -19.28
CA LYS A 381 -15.34 -37.79 -19.28
C LYS A 381 -13.98 -37.75 -20.00
N LYS A 382 -13.07 -36.80 -19.72
CA LYS A 382 -11.70 -36.81 -20.29
C LYS A 382 -10.61 -36.89 -19.21
N LYS A 383 -9.72 -37.88 -19.40
CA LYS A 383 -8.50 -38.28 -18.66
C LYS A 383 -8.24 -37.51 -17.36
N LYS A 384 -8.25 -38.22 -16.23
CA LYS A 384 -7.71 -37.74 -14.94
C LYS A 384 -6.22 -37.40 -15.13
N LYS A 385 -5.88 -36.16 -15.49
CA LYS A 385 -4.54 -35.61 -15.19
C LYS A 385 -4.33 -35.80 -13.69
N GLY A 386 -3.25 -36.47 -13.29
CA GLY A 386 -2.98 -36.81 -11.90
C GLY A 386 -2.86 -35.55 -11.04
N CYS A 387 -3.31 -35.63 -9.79
CA CYS A 387 -3.28 -34.52 -8.83
C CYS A 387 -1.84 -34.10 -8.48
N CYS A 388 -1.56 -32.79 -8.47
CA CYS A 388 -0.26 -32.24 -8.11
C CYS A 388 -0.01 -32.21 -6.59
N LEU A 389 -1.07 -32.15 -5.79
CA LEU A 389 -1.00 -32.04 -4.33
C LEU A 389 -0.20 -33.17 -3.65
N PRO A 390 -0.30 -34.46 -4.06
CA PRO A 390 0.51 -35.54 -3.50
C PRO A 390 2.02 -35.38 -3.66
N TRP A 391 2.46 -34.58 -4.63
CA TRP A 391 3.86 -34.32 -4.94
C TRP A 391 4.34 -32.99 -4.35
N CYS A 392 3.42 -32.21 -3.78
CA CYS A 392 3.71 -30.90 -3.24
C CYS A 392 4.51 -31.03 -1.92
N PRO A 393 5.61 -30.26 -1.76
CA PRO A 393 6.46 -30.32 -0.57
C PRO A 393 5.87 -29.66 0.69
N VAL A 394 4.66 -29.09 0.60
CA VAL A 394 4.02 -28.30 1.65
C VAL A 394 3.91 -29.07 2.97
N LYS A 395 4.42 -28.43 4.03
CA LYS A 395 4.39 -28.89 5.43
C LYS A 395 3.38 -28.11 6.25
N VAL A 396 3.14 -26.84 5.92
CA VAL A 396 2.22 -25.96 6.66
C VAL A 396 1.14 -25.45 5.72
N LEU A 397 -0.12 -25.71 6.05
CA LEU A 397 -1.28 -25.12 5.37
C LEU A 397 -1.95 -24.14 6.32
N LYS A 398 -2.03 -22.87 5.93
CA LYS A 398 -2.79 -21.85 6.67
C LYS A 398 -4.02 -21.47 5.86
N VAL A 399 -5.20 -21.55 6.47
CA VAL A 399 -6.46 -21.12 5.88
C VAL A 399 -7.04 -20.00 6.72
N TYR A 400 -7.29 -18.85 6.11
CA TYR A 400 -7.93 -17.70 6.76
C TYR A 400 -9.32 -17.45 6.18
N GLY A 401 -10.23 -16.95 7.00
CA GLY A 401 -11.59 -16.63 6.59
C GLY A 401 -12.46 -17.87 6.33
N TYR A 402 -12.21 -18.97 7.04
CA TYR A 402 -13.02 -20.20 6.90
C TYR A 402 -14.45 -19.96 7.40
N GLY A 403 -15.43 -20.06 6.50
CA GLY A 403 -16.85 -19.85 6.80
C GLY A 403 -17.62 -21.11 7.18
N GLY A 404 -17.08 -22.30 6.86
CA GLY A 404 -17.72 -23.57 7.20
C GLY A 404 -18.75 -24.08 6.19
N SER A 405 -18.82 -23.47 5.00
CA SER A 405 -19.74 -23.95 3.97
C SER A 405 -19.40 -25.37 3.51
N CYS A 406 -20.38 -26.10 2.97
CA CYS A 406 -20.17 -27.44 2.43
C CYS A 406 -19.08 -27.48 1.35
N GLY A 407 -18.96 -26.41 0.54
CA GLY A 407 -17.90 -26.27 -0.46
C GLY A 407 -16.51 -26.17 0.16
N GLU A 408 -16.36 -25.33 1.20
CA GLU A 408 -15.08 -25.17 1.92
C GLU A 408 -14.70 -26.44 2.66
N LEU A 409 -15.66 -27.12 3.30
CA LEU A 409 -15.42 -28.39 3.98
C LEU A 409 -14.91 -29.48 3.01
N LYS A 410 -15.55 -29.59 1.83
CA LYS A 410 -15.10 -30.51 0.77
C LYS A 410 -13.68 -30.16 0.28
N GLN A 411 -13.41 -28.87 0.07
CA GLN A 411 -12.09 -28.40 -0.38
C GLN A 411 -11.00 -28.65 0.69
N MET A 412 -11.30 -28.40 1.97
CA MET A 412 -10.41 -28.71 3.09
C MET A 412 -10.11 -30.20 3.14
N LYS A 413 -11.15 -31.06 3.06
CA LYS A 413 -10.98 -32.52 3.00
C LYS A 413 -10.06 -32.94 1.86
N HIS A 414 -10.19 -32.32 0.69
CA HIS A 414 -9.32 -32.60 -0.45
C HIS A 414 -7.86 -32.24 -0.21
N PHE A 415 -7.58 -31.11 0.44
CA PHE A 415 -6.21 -30.76 0.83
C PHE A 415 -5.64 -31.76 1.85
N LEU A 416 -6.40 -32.10 2.89
CA LEU A 416 -5.96 -33.03 3.93
C LEU A 416 -5.68 -34.45 3.40
N ILE A 417 -6.45 -34.92 2.42
CA ILE A 417 -6.27 -36.25 1.80
C ILE A 417 -5.11 -36.27 0.79
N ASN A 418 -4.78 -35.14 0.17
CA ASN A 418 -3.80 -35.15 -0.92
C ASN A 418 -2.43 -34.56 -0.54
N LEU A 419 -2.33 -33.67 0.45
CA LEU A 419 -1.05 -33.13 0.91
C LEU A 419 -0.34 -34.11 1.85
N ARG A 420 0.48 -34.99 1.29
CA ARG A 420 1.10 -36.12 2.02
C ARG A 420 2.19 -35.73 3.02
N ARG A 421 2.77 -34.53 2.89
CA ARG A 421 3.88 -34.04 3.74
C ARG A 421 3.42 -33.05 4.81
N LEU A 422 2.12 -32.87 4.96
CA LEU A 422 1.55 -31.88 5.86
C LEU A 422 1.85 -32.19 7.32
N GLU A 423 2.40 -31.23 8.05
CA GLU A 423 2.75 -31.34 9.47
C GLU A 423 1.83 -30.47 10.33
N VAL A 424 1.43 -29.31 9.83
CA VAL A 424 0.56 -28.36 10.55
C VAL A 424 -0.50 -27.79 9.62
N VAL A 425 -1.74 -27.72 10.12
CA VAL A 425 -2.83 -26.95 9.51
C VAL A 425 -3.28 -25.89 10.49
N GLU A 426 -3.24 -24.63 10.09
CA GLU A 426 -3.72 -23.50 10.90
C GLU A 426 -4.99 -22.93 10.25
N ILE A 427 -6.09 -22.87 11.00
CA ILE A 427 -7.39 -22.44 10.50
C ILE A 427 -7.85 -21.22 11.29
N GLY A 428 -7.95 -20.08 10.60
CA GLY A 428 -8.56 -18.85 11.11
C GLY A 428 -9.97 -18.74 10.56
N PHE A 429 -10.95 -18.61 11.46
CA PHE A 429 -12.34 -18.48 11.09
C PHE A 429 -12.65 -17.07 10.57
N GLN A 430 -13.69 -16.95 9.74
CA GLN A 430 -14.25 -15.65 9.41
C GLN A 430 -14.79 -15.01 10.71
N VAL A 431 -14.48 -13.73 10.96
CA VAL A 431 -14.98 -13.02 12.14
C VAL A 431 -16.51 -13.03 12.10
N LEU A 432 -17.12 -13.83 12.97
CA LEU A 432 -18.55 -13.82 13.25
C LEU A 432 -18.73 -13.10 14.58
N ASP A 433 -19.73 -12.22 14.69
CA ASP A 433 -20.05 -11.47 15.92
C ASP A 433 -20.34 -12.34 17.16
N GLN A 434 -20.27 -13.67 17.04
CA GLN A 434 -20.60 -14.66 18.08
C GLN A 434 -19.58 -15.81 18.09
N GLN A 435 -18.79 -15.92 19.16
CA GLN A 435 -17.83 -17.01 19.38
C GLN A 435 -18.48 -18.41 19.42
N GLU A 436 -19.76 -18.50 19.80
CA GLU A 436 -20.51 -19.76 19.87
C GLU A 436 -20.66 -20.46 18.51
N LYS A 437 -20.49 -19.74 17.40
CA LYS A 437 -20.58 -20.29 16.04
C LYS A 437 -19.33 -21.06 15.60
N TYR A 438 -18.21 -20.96 16.31
CA TYR A 438 -16.97 -21.65 15.93
C TYR A 438 -16.96 -23.13 16.37
N LEU A 439 -17.65 -23.49 17.46
CA LEU A 439 -17.63 -24.86 18.00
C LEU A 439 -18.16 -25.91 16.99
N PRO A 440 -19.30 -25.70 16.30
CA PRO A 440 -19.75 -26.63 15.26
C PRO A 440 -18.73 -26.77 14.12
N LEU A 441 -18.11 -25.66 13.69
CA LEU A 441 -17.11 -25.65 12.62
C LEU A 441 -15.86 -26.44 12.99
N ILE A 442 -15.39 -26.27 14.23
CA ILE A 442 -14.27 -27.05 14.78
C ILE A 442 -14.62 -28.53 14.77
N ASN A 443 -15.82 -28.91 15.24
CA ASN A 443 -16.25 -30.31 15.26
C ASN A 443 -16.30 -30.92 13.85
N ASP A 444 -16.85 -30.20 12.87
CA ASP A 444 -16.89 -30.65 11.47
C ASP A 444 -15.49 -30.87 10.89
N LEU A 445 -14.55 -29.97 11.21
CA LEU A 445 -13.14 -30.08 10.78
C LEU A 445 -12.40 -31.22 11.49
N MET A 446 -12.62 -31.42 12.77
CA MET A 446 -12.01 -32.52 13.55
C MET A 446 -12.52 -33.90 13.10
N ASN A 447 -13.73 -33.95 12.54
CA ASN A 447 -14.31 -35.16 11.94
C ASN A 447 -13.81 -35.44 10.51
N LEU A 448 -12.94 -34.60 9.93
CA LEU A 448 -12.35 -34.83 8.61
C LEU A 448 -11.31 -35.96 8.66
N ILE A 449 -11.78 -37.19 8.40
CA ILE A 449 -10.93 -38.36 8.20
C ILE A 449 -11.17 -38.90 6.78
N PRO A 450 -10.11 -39.35 6.05
CA PRO A 450 -8.71 -39.47 6.49
C PRO A 450 -7.84 -38.24 6.20
N ILE A 451 -6.82 -38.03 7.05
CA ILE A 451 -5.71 -37.10 6.79
C ILE A 451 -4.54 -37.93 6.25
N ALA A 452 -3.93 -37.50 5.15
CA ALA A 452 -2.88 -38.28 4.48
C ALA A 452 -1.57 -38.37 5.27
N SER A 453 -1.24 -37.33 6.04
CA SER A 453 -0.06 -37.31 6.89
C SER A 453 -0.45 -37.65 8.33
N SER A 454 0.09 -38.76 8.84
CA SER A 454 -0.12 -39.19 10.24
C SER A 454 0.54 -38.26 11.27
N LYS A 455 1.43 -37.37 10.83
CA LYS A 455 2.11 -36.38 11.69
C LYS A 455 1.38 -35.04 11.76
N CYS A 456 0.30 -34.87 10.99
CA CYS A 456 -0.39 -33.60 10.84
C CYS A 456 -1.13 -33.20 12.12
N LYS A 457 -0.93 -31.96 12.57
CA LYS A 457 -1.66 -31.33 13.68
C LYS A 457 -2.53 -30.19 13.17
N ILE A 458 -3.81 -30.21 13.52
CA ILE A 458 -4.74 -29.11 13.22
C ILE A 458 -4.74 -28.14 14.41
N LYS A 459 -4.58 -26.84 14.12
CA LYS A 459 -4.61 -25.74 15.07
C LYS A 459 -5.66 -24.72 14.62
N PHE A 460 -6.37 -24.15 15.57
CA PHE A 460 -7.35 -23.11 15.34
C PHE A 460 -6.78 -21.77 15.82
N MET A 461 -6.82 -20.76 14.96
CA MET A 461 -6.47 -19.38 15.28
C MET A 461 -7.78 -18.69 15.68
N ILE A 462 -8.01 -18.61 17.00
CA ILE A 462 -9.21 -18.02 17.61
C ILE A 462 -8.98 -16.54 17.87
#